data_AF-A0A7D8BFM4-F1
#
_entry.id   AF-A0A7D8BFM4-F1
#
_cell.length_a   1.000
_cell.length_b   1.000
_cell.length_c   1.000
_cell.angle_alpha   90.00
_cell.angle_beta   90.00
_cell.angle_gamma   90.00
#
_symmetry.space_group_name_H-M   'P 1'
#
loop_
_entity.id
_entity.type
_entity.pdbx_description
1 polymer ?
#
loop_
_entity_poly.entity_id
_entity_poly.type
_entity_poly.pdbx_seq_one_letter_code
_entity_poly.pdbx_strand_id
1 'polypeptide(L)'
;MNYYEYFSEIEERFSQRRGSILLLSTLDWALIETWREAGIPLEAVLRGIDNAFDKHDAKALKAGSRLRKVNGLAWCAQAVMQAAEEMVEAATGTAPARREPQESGFETDRVTAFLERNATAFDTAAQTSYTVQSHLTATATRLRELAATMRSQQPLALDDLDRTLTVLEEKLFAALEANATEQQLVELKVQADRELAPYRSRMSVVQLRQVQQQFLHKRLLEFYSLPRLSLFYMGHEA
;
A
#
# COMPACT_ATOMS: atom_id res chain seq x y z
N MET A 1 19.45 -10.52 -6.10
CA MET A 1 18.89 -10.62 -4.74
C MET A 1 17.69 -11.55 -4.76
N ASN A 2 17.47 -12.39 -3.74
CA ASN A 2 16.29 -13.25 -3.68
C ASN A 2 15.06 -12.38 -3.31
N TYR A 3 13.91 -12.61 -3.96
CA TYR A 3 12.65 -11.89 -3.67
C TYR A 3 12.38 -11.81 -2.17
N TYR A 4 12.52 -12.93 -1.49
CA TYR A 4 12.18 -13.09 -0.09
C TYR A 4 13.14 -12.36 0.84
N GLU A 5 14.43 -12.34 0.52
CA GLU A 5 15.45 -11.66 1.31
C GLU A 5 15.30 -10.15 1.23
N TYR A 6 14.91 -9.64 0.05
CA TYR A 6 14.58 -8.23 -0.11
C TYR A 6 13.41 -7.80 0.78
N PHE A 7 12.35 -8.61 0.85
CA PHE A 7 11.15 -8.28 1.62
C PHE A 7 11.35 -8.42 3.13
N SER A 8 11.97 -9.51 3.58
CA SER A 8 12.19 -9.79 5.01
C SER A 8 13.02 -8.69 5.68
N GLU A 9 14.09 -8.24 5.01
CA GLU A 9 14.99 -7.20 5.53
C GLU A 9 14.28 -5.85 5.66
N ILE A 10 13.43 -5.50 4.68
CA ILE A 10 12.65 -4.26 4.72
C ILE A 10 11.62 -4.27 5.85
N GLU A 11 10.90 -5.38 6.02
CA GLU A 11 9.94 -5.57 7.11
C GLU A 11 10.61 -5.48 8.48
N GLU A 12 11.73 -6.18 8.66
CA GLU A 12 12.46 -6.19 9.92
C GLU A 12 12.93 -4.79 10.30
N ARG A 13 13.57 -4.08 9.36
CA ARG A 13 14.07 -2.72 9.61
C ARG A 13 12.95 -1.72 9.88
N PHE A 14 11.83 -1.80 9.15
CA PHE A 14 10.69 -0.94 9.42
C PHE A 14 10.06 -1.21 10.79
N SER A 15 9.90 -2.49 11.16
CA SER A 15 9.36 -2.89 12.46
C SER A 15 10.25 -2.43 13.62
N GLN A 16 11.58 -2.54 13.46
CA GLN A 16 12.58 -2.04 14.41
C GLN A 16 12.45 -0.53 14.61
N ARG A 17 12.41 0.28 13.54
CA ARG A 17 12.32 1.76 13.65
C ARG A 17 10.98 2.23 14.21
N ARG A 18 9.88 1.54 13.89
CA ARG A 18 8.52 1.86 14.38
C ARG A 18 8.31 1.49 15.85
N GLY A 19 9.11 0.58 16.40
CA GLY A 19 8.95 0.08 17.78
C GLY A 19 7.65 -0.70 17.99
N SER A 20 7.12 -1.33 16.94
CA SER A 20 5.87 -2.10 16.96
C SER A 20 6.09 -3.47 16.34
N ILE A 21 5.50 -4.50 16.96
CA ILE A 21 5.52 -5.90 16.49
C ILE A 21 4.50 -6.13 15.35
N LEU A 22 3.62 -5.15 15.08
CA LEU A 22 2.62 -5.26 14.02
C LEU A 22 3.29 -5.24 12.64
N LEU A 23 3.05 -6.30 11.87
CA LEU A 23 3.60 -6.52 10.54
C LEU A 23 3.16 -5.45 9.55
N LEU A 24 3.86 -5.40 8.42
CA LEU A 24 3.58 -4.52 7.29
C LEU A 24 2.12 -4.63 6.83
N SER A 25 1.47 -3.53 6.51
CA SER A 25 0.11 -3.60 5.95
C SER A 25 0.13 -4.30 4.58
N THR A 26 -1.04 -4.74 4.12
CA THR A 26 -1.26 -5.26 2.75
C THR A 26 -0.67 -4.34 1.68
N LEU A 27 -0.72 -3.04 1.95
CA LEU A 27 -0.25 -1.93 1.13
C LEU A 27 1.28 -1.85 1.13
N ASP A 28 1.91 -2.05 2.29
CA ASP A 28 3.36 -2.00 2.42
C ASP A 28 4.06 -3.17 1.70
N TRP A 29 3.42 -4.35 1.65
CA TRP A 29 3.91 -5.48 0.87
C TRP A 29 3.91 -5.19 -0.64
N ALA A 30 2.84 -4.61 -1.16
CA ALA A 30 2.78 -4.22 -2.57
C ALA A 30 3.83 -3.16 -2.93
N LEU A 31 4.09 -2.22 -2.03
CA LEU A 31 5.11 -1.18 -2.20
C LEU A 31 6.52 -1.78 -2.33
N ILE A 32 6.84 -2.78 -1.52
CA ILE A 32 8.13 -3.48 -1.61
C ILE A 32 8.24 -4.24 -2.95
N GLU A 33 7.15 -4.82 -3.44
CA GLU A 33 7.10 -5.47 -4.75
C GLU A 33 7.41 -4.50 -5.89
N THR A 34 6.81 -3.31 -5.85
CA THR A 34 7.07 -2.25 -6.83
C THR A 34 8.53 -1.82 -6.82
N TRP A 35 9.15 -1.60 -5.65
CA TRP A 35 10.56 -1.21 -5.59
C TRP A 35 11.48 -2.27 -6.16
N ARG A 36 11.18 -3.54 -5.90
CA ARG A 36 11.92 -4.66 -6.48
C ARG A 36 11.79 -4.68 -8.01
N GLU A 37 10.59 -4.51 -8.55
CA GLU A 37 10.36 -4.48 -10.01
C GLU A 37 11.04 -3.31 -10.69
N ALA A 38 11.07 -2.15 -10.03
CA ALA A 38 11.83 -0.98 -10.46
C ALA A 38 13.35 -1.15 -10.31
N GLY A 39 13.82 -2.29 -9.78
CA GLY A 39 15.24 -2.59 -9.61
C GLY A 39 15.93 -1.79 -8.51
N ILE A 40 15.17 -1.25 -7.55
CA ILE A 40 15.73 -0.48 -6.44
C ILE A 40 16.54 -1.43 -5.54
N PRO A 41 17.79 -1.07 -5.18
CA PRO A 41 18.62 -1.91 -4.33
C PRO A 41 18.12 -1.88 -2.88
N LEU A 42 18.27 -2.99 -2.16
CA LEU A 42 17.80 -3.14 -0.77
C LEU A 42 18.37 -2.03 0.13
N GLU A 43 19.65 -1.73 -0.01
CA GLU A 43 20.37 -0.73 0.77
C GLU A 43 19.74 0.67 0.63
N ALA A 44 19.25 1.03 -0.56
CA ALA A 44 18.54 2.29 -0.77
C ALA A 44 17.21 2.32 0.01
N VAL A 45 16.48 1.20 0.02
CA VAL A 45 15.23 1.09 0.76
C VAL A 45 15.47 1.22 2.26
N LEU A 46 16.42 0.46 2.81
CA LEU A 46 16.73 0.50 4.23
C LEU A 46 17.17 1.89 4.67
N ARG A 47 18.05 2.52 3.89
CA ARG A 47 18.51 3.89 4.14
C ARG A 47 17.39 4.92 4.06
N GLY A 48 16.49 4.78 3.09
CA GLY A 48 15.33 5.63 2.94
C GLY A 48 14.39 5.54 4.15
N ILE A 49 14.14 4.33 4.65
CA ILE A 49 13.34 4.10 5.87
C ILE A 49 14.01 4.79 7.06
N ASP A 50 15.30 4.53 7.30
CA ASP A 50 16.04 5.14 8.42
C ASP A 50 16.02 6.68 8.34
N ASN A 51 16.32 7.25 7.18
CA ASN A 51 16.30 8.69 6.93
C ASN A 51 14.92 9.32 7.19
N ALA A 52 13.85 8.62 6.81
CA ALA A 52 12.49 9.09 7.01
C ALA A 52 12.20 9.18 8.51
N PHE A 53 12.45 8.10 9.27
CA PHE A 53 12.23 8.09 10.72
C PHE A 53 13.14 9.10 11.45
N ASP A 54 14.41 9.25 11.05
CA ASP A 54 15.32 10.24 11.65
C ASP A 54 14.79 11.67 11.50
N LYS A 55 14.25 12.01 10.32
CA LYS A 55 13.60 13.32 10.06
C LYS A 55 12.34 13.50 10.91
N HIS A 56 11.58 12.43 11.16
CA HIS A 56 10.40 12.45 12.03
C HIS A 56 10.79 12.66 13.49
N ASP A 57 11.76 11.89 14.00
CA ASP A 57 12.28 11.99 15.36
C ASP A 57 12.83 13.40 15.63
N ALA A 58 13.60 13.95 14.70
CA ALA A 58 14.13 15.31 14.78
C ALA A 58 13.04 16.40 14.79
N LYS A 59 11.93 16.18 14.07
CA LYS A 59 10.76 17.07 14.11
C LYS A 59 9.98 16.91 15.42
N ALA A 60 9.83 15.70 15.94
CA ALA A 60 9.16 15.40 17.20
C ALA A 60 9.87 16.04 18.40
N LEU A 61 11.20 16.04 18.39
CA LEU A 61 12.02 16.73 19.38
C LEU A 61 11.84 18.26 19.35
N LYS A 62 11.58 18.85 18.18
CA LYS A 62 11.41 20.31 18.02
C LYS A 62 9.99 20.80 18.28
N ALA A 63 8.98 20.02 17.92
CA ALA A 63 7.56 20.42 18.04
C ALA A 63 6.89 19.94 19.35
N GLY A 64 7.62 19.20 20.19
CA GLY A 64 7.07 18.51 21.36
C GLY A 64 6.25 17.27 20.97
N SER A 65 5.97 16.41 21.95
CA SER A 65 5.41 15.03 21.86
C SER A 65 4.05 14.85 21.16
N ARG A 66 3.59 15.79 20.32
CA ARG A 66 2.29 15.77 19.64
C ARG A 66 2.32 15.28 18.19
N LEU A 67 3.48 14.87 17.66
CA LEU A 67 3.54 14.31 16.30
C LEU A 67 2.98 12.89 16.27
N ARG A 68 2.07 12.65 15.31
CA ARG A 68 1.45 11.33 15.07
C ARG A 68 2.53 10.31 14.68
N LYS A 69 2.40 9.08 15.18
CA LYS A 69 3.28 7.96 14.83
C LYS A 69 3.14 7.60 13.35
N VAL A 70 4.25 7.20 12.73
CA VAL A 70 4.31 6.68 11.37
C VAL A 70 3.62 5.31 11.34
N ASN A 71 2.64 5.14 10.46
CA ASN A 71 1.76 3.96 10.45
C ASN A 71 2.03 2.98 9.29
N GLY A 72 2.71 3.40 8.23
CA GLY A 72 2.97 2.57 7.05
C GLY A 72 4.24 2.98 6.28
N LEU A 73 4.73 2.06 5.47
CA LEU A 73 5.93 2.16 4.64
C LEU A 73 5.74 3.16 3.49
N ALA A 74 4.50 3.41 3.07
CA ALA A 74 4.15 4.46 2.09
C ALA A 74 4.65 5.86 2.50
N TRP A 75 4.68 6.13 3.80
CA TRP A 75 5.24 7.38 4.33
C TRP A 75 6.75 7.51 4.06
N CYS A 76 7.47 6.39 4.01
CA CYS A 76 8.90 6.35 3.72
C CYS A 76 9.20 6.37 2.21
N ALA A 77 8.21 6.22 1.34
CA ALA A 77 8.44 5.98 -0.08
C ALA A 77 9.25 7.08 -0.77
N GLN A 78 8.98 8.35 -0.46
CA GLN A 78 9.73 9.48 -1.00
C GLN A 78 11.21 9.45 -0.55
N ALA A 79 11.47 9.09 0.70
CA ALA A 79 12.84 9.00 1.21
C ALA A 79 13.59 7.79 0.61
N VAL A 80 12.89 6.70 0.32
CA VAL A 80 13.44 5.52 -0.38
C VAL A 80 13.83 5.85 -1.82
N MET A 81 12.96 6.54 -2.56
CA MET A 81 13.29 6.98 -3.93
C MET A 81 14.47 7.95 -3.94
N GLN A 82 14.53 8.89 -2.99
CA GLN A 82 15.67 9.79 -2.85
C GLN A 82 16.97 9.03 -2.55
N ALA A 83 16.94 8.08 -1.60
CA ALA A 83 18.11 7.26 -1.29
C ALA A 83 18.57 6.42 -2.49
N ALA A 84 17.62 5.92 -3.31
CA ALA A 84 17.93 5.20 -4.54
C ALA A 84 18.60 6.09 -5.58
N GLU A 85 18.08 7.30 -5.81
CA GLU A 85 18.71 8.29 -6.70
C GLU A 85 20.08 8.71 -6.19
N GLU A 86 20.23 9.02 -4.90
CA GLU A 86 21.52 9.38 -4.29
C GLU A 86 22.57 8.27 -4.48
N MET A 87 22.17 7.00 -4.41
CA MET A 87 23.06 5.87 -4.68
C MET A 87 23.47 5.79 -6.16
N VAL A 88 22.55 6.10 -7.08
CA VAL A 88 22.86 6.17 -8.52
C VAL A 88 23.76 7.37 -8.85
N GLU A 89 23.49 8.53 -8.25
CA GLU A 89 24.28 9.76 -8.39
C GLU A 89 25.69 9.59 -7.80
N ALA A 90 25.82 8.93 -6.64
CA ALA A 90 27.10 8.60 -6.03
C ALA A 90 27.92 7.57 -6.85
N ALA A 91 27.26 6.64 -7.52
CA ALA A 91 27.91 5.70 -8.43
C ALA A 91 28.34 6.32 -9.76
N THR A 92 27.73 7.45 -10.16
CA THR A 92 28.00 8.16 -11.43
C THR A 92 28.83 9.44 -11.26
N GLY A 93 29.11 9.87 -10.03
CA GLY A 93 29.95 11.03 -9.72
C GLY A 93 29.29 12.39 -10.00
N THR A 94 27.96 12.43 -10.14
CA THR A 94 27.23 13.63 -10.54
C THR A 94 26.85 14.46 -9.31
N ALA A 95 27.27 15.73 -9.24
CA ALA A 95 26.98 16.63 -8.12
C ALA A 95 25.48 16.98 -8.03
N PRO A 96 24.92 17.23 -6.82
CA PRO A 96 23.48 17.36 -6.64
C PRO A 96 22.98 18.63 -7.32
N ALA A 97 22.24 18.47 -8.43
CA ALA A 97 21.42 19.53 -8.96
C ALA A 97 20.27 19.77 -7.98
N ARG A 98 20.15 21.01 -7.50
CA ARG A 98 19.03 21.45 -6.66
C ARG A 98 17.72 21.19 -7.42
N ARG A 99 17.00 20.12 -7.02
CA ARG A 99 15.68 19.79 -7.56
C ARG A 99 14.67 20.84 -7.10
N GLU A 100 14.02 21.46 -8.08
CA GLU A 100 12.74 22.17 -7.88
C GLU A 100 11.71 21.22 -7.25
N PRO A 101 10.73 21.71 -6.48
CA PRO A 101 9.73 20.85 -5.86
C PRO A 101 8.89 20.19 -6.95
N GLN A 102 9.23 18.96 -7.33
CA GLN A 102 8.36 18.11 -8.13
C GLN A 102 7.05 17.94 -7.37
N GLU A 103 5.97 18.31 -8.05
CA GLU A 103 4.58 18.24 -7.61
C GLU A 103 4.30 16.90 -6.93
N SER A 104 3.74 16.93 -5.72
CA SER A 104 3.75 15.77 -4.81
C SER A 104 2.87 14.59 -5.25
N GLY A 105 2.37 14.57 -6.49
CA GLY A 105 1.56 13.49 -7.06
C GLY A 105 0.16 13.32 -6.45
N PHE A 106 -0.14 13.97 -5.32
CA PHE A 106 -1.36 13.85 -4.51
C PHE A 106 -2.22 15.12 -4.49
N GLU A 107 -2.25 15.86 -5.60
CA GLU A 107 -3.15 17.01 -5.72
C GLU A 107 -4.61 16.59 -5.54
N THR A 108 -5.40 17.44 -4.89
CA THR A 108 -6.81 17.19 -4.57
C THR A 108 -7.61 16.73 -5.80
N ASP A 109 -7.36 17.32 -6.96
CA ASP A 109 -8.03 16.96 -8.22
C ASP A 109 -7.68 15.55 -8.68
N ARG A 110 -6.43 15.13 -8.47
CA ARG A 110 -5.96 13.80 -8.84
C ARG A 110 -6.53 12.72 -7.91
N VAL A 111 -6.57 13.02 -6.60
CA VAL A 111 -7.17 12.17 -5.57
C VAL A 111 -8.68 12.00 -5.79
N THR A 112 -9.38 13.09 -6.08
CA THR A 112 -10.83 13.05 -6.33
C THR A 112 -11.15 12.26 -7.60
N ALA A 113 -10.38 12.45 -8.68
CA ALA A 113 -10.52 11.66 -9.89
C ALA A 113 -10.25 10.16 -9.65
N PHE A 114 -9.25 9.81 -8.83
CA PHE A 114 -9.00 8.41 -8.44
C PHE A 114 -10.19 7.80 -7.70
N LEU A 115 -10.75 8.50 -6.72
CA LEU A 115 -11.93 8.04 -5.96
C LEU A 115 -13.16 7.84 -6.88
N GLU A 116 -13.39 8.76 -7.82
CA GLU A 116 -14.52 8.65 -8.77
C GLU A 116 -14.35 7.51 -9.78
N ARG A 117 -13.12 7.29 -10.29
CA ARG A 117 -12.82 6.14 -11.16
C ARG A 117 -13.06 4.83 -10.43
N ASN A 118 -12.55 4.70 -9.21
CA ASN A 118 -12.80 3.51 -8.40
C ASN A 118 -14.29 3.30 -8.13
N ALA A 119 -15.03 4.34 -7.77
CA ALA A 119 -16.48 4.24 -7.58
C ALA A 119 -17.20 3.71 -8.84
N THR A 120 -16.76 4.14 -10.02
CA THR A 120 -17.31 3.69 -11.30
C THR A 120 -17.01 2.21 -11.56
N ALA A 121 -15.76 1.78 -11.33
CA ALA A 121 -15.37 0.37 -11.47
C ALA A 121 -16.16 -0.55 -10.52
N PHE A 122 -16.40 -0.10 -9.28
CA PHE A 122 -17.23 -0.83 -8.33
C PHE A 122 -18.69 -0.96 -8.78
N ASP A 123 -19.26 0.09 -9.37
CA ASP A 123 -20.62 0.01 -9.92
C ASP A 123 -20.69 -0.91 -11.15
N THR A 124 -19.65 -0.94 -11.99
CA THR A 124 -19.56 -1.89 -13.11
C THR A 124 -19.50 -3.33 -12.59
N ALA A 125 -18.64 -3.62 -11.61
CA ALA A 125 -18.56 -4.95 -11.00
C ALA A 125 -19.87 -5.35 -10.30
N ALA A 126 -20.59 -4.40 -9.70
CA ALA A 126 -21.88 -4.63 -9.08
C ALA A 126 -22.96 -5.11 -10.07
N GLN A 127 -22.84 -4.79 -11.36
CA GLN A 127 -23.77 -5.26 -12.40
C GLN A 127 -23.58 -6.74 -12.74
N THR A 128 -22.37 -7.27 -12.54
CA THR A 128 -22.03 -8.67 -12.86
C THR A 128 -22.05 -9.59 -11.64
N SER A 129 -21.95 -9.04 -10.43
CA SER A 129 -21.76 -9.82 -9.20
C SER A 129 -22.91 -9.63 -8.20
N TYR A 130 -24.05 -10.25 -8.49
CA TYR A 130 -25.30 -10.11 -7.72
C TYR A 130 -25.19 -10.47 -6.23
N THR A 131 -24.35 -11.43 -5.86
CA THR A 131 -24.19 -11.87 -4.46
C THR A 131 -23.57 -10.81 -3.56
N VAL A 132 -22.66 -9.99 -4.11
CA VAL A 132 -21.93 -8.94 -3.39
C VAL A 132 -22.35 -7.53 -3.81
N GLN A 133 -23.36 -7.42 -4.67
CA GLN A 133 -23.81 -6.16 -5.28
C GLN A 133 -24.04 -5.04 -4.26
N SER A 134 -24.74 -5.34 -3.16
CA SER A 134 -25.04 -4.34 -2.12
C SER A 134 -23.78 -3.77 -1.47
N HIS A 135 -22.75 -4.61 -1.23
CA HIS A 135 -21.48 -4.20 -0.68
C HIS A 135 -20.66 -3.36 -1.66
N LEU A 136 -20.69 -3.72 -2.95
CA LEU A 136 -20.01 -2.98 -4.01
C LEU A 136 -20.63 -1.58 -4.21
N THR A 137 -21.96 -1.50 -4.32
CA THR A 137 -22.67 -0.22 -4.46
C THR A 137 -22.51 0.67 -3.22
N ALA A 138 -22.51 0.10 -2.01
CA ALA A 138 -22.25 0.86 -0.79
C ALA A 138 -20.83 1.43 -0.77
N THR A 139 -19.84 0.65 -1.22
CA THR A 139 -18.44 1.09 -1.31
C THR A 139 -18.30 2.20 -2.36
N ALA A 140 -18.89 2.04 -3.55
CA ALA A 140 -18.91 3.07 -4.59
C ALA A 140 -19.54 4.39 -4.10
N THR A 141 -20.66 4.31 -3.39
CA THR A 141 -21.32 5.47 -2.79
C THR A 141 -20.39 6.18 -1.81
N ARG A 142 -19.74 5.42 -0.92
CA ARG A 142 -18.81 6.00 0.07
C ARG A 142 -17.59 6.67 -0.57
N LEU A 143 -17.05 6.10 -1.64
CA LEU A 143 -15.95 6.70 -2.40
C LEU A 143 -16.34 8.06 -3.00
N ARG A 144 -17.57 8.18 -3.52
CA ARG A 144 -18.09 9.46 -4.04
C ARG A 144 -18.27 10.50 -2.94
N GLU A 145 -18.75 10.11 -1.76
CA GLU A 145 -18.84 11.00 -0.60
C GLU A 145 -17.46 11.53 -0.18
N LEU A 146 -16.44 10.66 -0.17
CA LEU A 146 -15.06 11.06 0.12
C LEU A 146 -14.53 12.02 -0.95
N ALA A 147 -14.81 11.76 -2.24
CA ALA A 147 -14.43 12.66 -3.34
C ALA A 147 -15.14 14.02 -3.25
N ALA A 148 -16.40 14.06 -2.82
CA ALA A 148 -17.13 15.31 -2.59
C ALA A 148 -16.52 16.09 -1.40
N THR A 149 -16.14 15.38 -0.32
CA THR A 149 -15.53 16.01 0.85
C THR A 149 -14.16 16.61 0.53
N MET A 150 -13.35 15.92 -0.28
CA MET A 150 -12.05 16.42 -0.76
C MET A 150 -12.19 17.71 -1.60
N ARG A 151 -13.32 17.92 -2.29
CA ARG A 151 -13.61 19.16 -3.06
C ARG A 151 -14.22 20.28 -2.21
N SER A 152 -14.54 20.02 -0.94
CA SER A 152 -15.18 21.00 -0.07
C SER A 152 -14.20 22.06 0.44
N GLN A 153 -14.71 23.09 1.13
CA GLN A 153 -13.89 24.11 1.77
C GLN A 153 -12.97 23.55 2.89
N GLN A 154 -13.22 22.33 3.36
CA GLN A 154 -12.43 21.63 4.38
C GLN A 154 -12.12 20.20 3.91
N PRO A 155 -11.09 20.01 3.07
CA PRO A 155 -10.68 18.67 2.63
C PRO A 155 -10.14 17.84 3.80
N LEU A 156 -10.26 16.52 3.70
CA LEU A 156 -9.60 15.63 4.65
C LEU A 156 -8.09 15.70 4.48
N ALA A 157 -7.37 15.53 5.59
CA ALA A 157 -5.95 15.20 5.52
C ALA A 157 -5.78 13.85 4.79
N LEU A 158 -4.79 13.75 3.91
CA LEU A 158 -4.54 12.54 3.11
C LEU A 158 -4.36 11.29 3.99
N ASP A 159 -3.70 11.42 5.15
CA ASP A 159 -3.54 10.33 6.12
C ASP A 159 -4.88 9.79 6.65
N ASP A 160 -5.85 10.69 6.88
CA ASP A 160 -7.16 10.32 7.42
C ASP A 160 -8.06 9.74 6.30
N LEU A 161 -7.86 10.20 5.06
CA LEU A 161 -8.46 9.58 3.87
C LEU A 161 -7.93 8.15 3.66
N ASP A 162 -6.62 7.94 3.70
CA ASP A 162 -5.98 6.63 3.50
C ASP A 162 -6.42 5.60 4.57
N ARG A 163 -6.50 6.04 5.83
CA ARG A 163 -7.09 5.22 6.91
C ARG A 163 -8.53 4.82 6.62
N THR A 164 -9.34 5.75 6.11
CA THR A 164 -10.74 5.47 5.76
C THR A 164 -10.83 4.47 4.61
N LEU A 165 -9.98 4.62 3.59
CA LEU A 165 -9.90 3.71 2.44
C LEU A 165 -9.45 2.31 2.86
N THR A 166 -8.48 2.20 3.77
CA THR A 166 -8.03 0.92 4.35
C THR A 166 -9.19 0.19 5.03
N VAL A 167 -9.96 0.88 5.88
CA VAL A 167 -11.11 0.28 6.57
C VAL A 167 -12.21 -0.14 5.58
N LEU A 168 -12.43 0.63 4.51
CA LEU A 168 -13.39 0.25 3.46
C LEU A 168 -12.92 -1.00 2.70
N GLU A 169 -11.64 -1.09 2.40
CA GLU A 169 -11.03 -2.26 1.74
C GLU A 169 -11.11 -3.51 2.62
N GLU A 170 -10.83 -3.41 3.92
CA GLU A 170 -10.99 -4.53 4.87
C GLU A 170 -12.44 -5.01 4.97
N LYS A 171 -13.40 -4.08 5.05
CA LYS A 171 -14.84 -4.42 5.06
C LYS A 171 -15.28 -5.08 3.76
N LEU A 172 -14.77 -4.62 2.63
CA LEU A 172 -15.02 -5.22 1.33
C LEU A 172 -14.49 -6.65 1.30
N PHE A 173 -13.23 -6.89 1.69
CA PHE A 173 -12.67 -8.24 1.70
C PHE A 173 -13.46 -9.21 2.57
N ALA A 174 -13.84 -8.79 3.77
CA ALA A 174 -14.69 -9.61 4.64
C ALA A 174 -16.02 -9.97 3.96
N ALA A 175 -16.63 -9.04 3.22
CA ALA A 175 -17.87 -9.29 2.48
C ALA A 175 -17.64 -10.23 1.27
N LEU A 176 -16.55 -10.06 0.53
CA LEU A 176 -16.20 -10.92 -0.59
C LEU A 176 -15.94 -12.36 -0.13
N GLU A 177 -15.17 -12.54 0.96
CA GLU A 177 -14.90 -13.85 1.54
C GLU A 177 -16.17 -14.53 2.08
N ALA A 178 -17.04 -13.78 2.75
CA ALA A 178 -18.29 -14.31 3.30
C ALA A 178 -19.28 -14.77 2.22
N ASN A 179 -19.18 -14.24 1.00
CA ASN A 179 -20.04 -14.57 -0.13
C ASN A 179 -19.36 -15.46 -1.17
N ALA A 180 -18.07 -15.78 -1.00
CA ALA A 180 -17.36 -16.74 -1.83
C ALA A 180 -17.77 -18.17 -1.46
N THR A 181 -17.87 -19.06 -2.44
CA THR A 181 -18.17 -20.47 -2.17
C THR A 181 -16.98 -21.15 -1.50
N GLU A 182 -17.24 -22.20 -0.72
CA GLU A 182 -16.19 -22.99 -0.06
C GLU A 182 -15.18 -23.53 -1.09
N GLN A 183 -15.65 -24.02 -2.24
CA GLN A 183 -14.78 -24.53 -3.31
C GLN A 183 -13.84 -23.45 -3.84
N GLN A 184 -14.33 -22.23 -4.10
CA GLN A 184 -13.50 -21.12 -4.56
C GLN A 184 -12.42 -20.74 -3.52
N LEU A 185 -12.79 -20.69 -2.24
CA LEU A 185 -11.83 -20.37 -1.17
C LEU A 185 -10.76 -21.46 -1.01
N VAL A 186 -11.12 -22.72 -1.18
CA VAL A 186 -10.17 -23.84 -1.14
C VAL A 186 -9.22 -23.79 -2.34
N GLU A 187 -9.74 -23.57 -3.55
CA GLU A 187 -8.92 -23.45 -4.76
C GLU A 187 -7.91 -22.30 -4.65
N LEU A 188 -8.36 -21.13 -4.20
CA LEU A 188 -7.49 -19.97 -3.97
C LEU A 188 -6.39 -20.25 -2.94
N LYS A 189 -6.71 -20.95 -1.84
CA LYS A 189 -5.73 -21.33 -0.82
C LYS A 189 -4.72 -22.36 -1.34
N VAL A 190 -5.17 -23.38 -2.08
CA VAL A 190 -4.27 -24.38 -2.69
C VAL A 190 -3.34 -23.72 -3.70
N GLN A 191 -3.83 -22.77 -4.49
CA GLN A 191 -3.01 -22.03 -5.43
C GLN A 191 -1.96 -21.18 -4.69
N ALA A 192 -2.37 -20.42 -3.66
CA ALA A 192 -1.45 -19.64 -2.82
C ALA A 192 -0.36 -20.54 -2.23
N ASP A 193 -0.73 -21.72 -1.73
CA ASP A 193 0.19 -22.67 -1.14
C ASP A 193 1.22 -23.22 -2.12
N ARG A 194 0.82 -23.48 -3.37
CA ARG A 194 1.73 -23.93 -4.43
C ARG A 194 2.74 -22.86 -4.79
N GLU A 195 2.30 -21.61 -4.92
CA GLU A 195 3.17 -20.48 -5.26
C GLU A 195 4.13 -20.14 -4.11
N LEU A 196 3.70 -20.33 -2.86
CA LEU A 196 4.51 -20.05 -1.68
C LEU A 196 5.37 -21.24 -1.21
N ALA A 197 5.13 -22.44 -1.74
CA ALA A 197 5.86 -23.66 -1.37
C ALA A 197 7.40 -23.52 -1.39
N PRO A 198 8.04 -22.87 -2.38
CA PRO A 198 9.50 -22.73 -2.44
C PRO A 198 10.10 -21.90 -1.28
N TYR A 199 9.27 -21.17 -0.54
CA TYR A 199 9.69 -20.10 0.35
C TYR A 199 9.30 -20.34 1.82
N ARG A 200 8.50 -21.38 2.07
CA ARG A 200 8.05 -21.79 3.41
C ARG A 200 9.18 -22.02 4.41
N SER A 201 10.33 -22.53 3.97
CA SER A 201 11.47 -22.81 4.84
C SER A 201 12.27 -21.56 5.24
N ARG A 202 12.02 -20.42 4.60
CA ARG A 202 12.75 -19.17 4.81
C ARG A 202 11.94 -18.10 5.52
N MET A 203 10.69 -18.40 5.89
CA MET A 203 9.76 -17.45 6.46
C MET A 203 9.20 -17.97 7.78
N SER A 204 8.96 -17.07 8.72
CA SER A 204 8.20 -17.42 9.92
C SER A 204 6.77 -17.80 9.56
N VAL A 205 6.13 -18.59 10.43
CA VAL A 205 4.71 -18.99 10.27
C VAL A 205 3.79 -17.77 10.16
N VAL A 206 4.14 -16.67 10.83
CA VAL A 206 3.37 -15.44 10.83
C VAL A 206 3.47 -14.74 9.46
N GLN A 207 4.69 -14.60 8.93
CA GLN A 207 4.93 -14.02 7.61
C GLN A 207 4.27 -14.84 6.50
N LEU A 208 4.34 -16.17 6.58
CA LEU A 208 3.72 -17.04 5.59
C LEU A 208 2.19 -16.84 5.54
N ARG A 209 1.53 -16.74 6.70
CA ARG A 209 0.07 -16.48 6.75
C ARG A 209 -0.29 -15.14 6.16
N GLN A 210 0.52 -14.12 6.41
CA GLN A 210 0.26 -12.78 5.91
C GLN A 210 0.40 -12.70 4.39
N VAL A 211 1.44 -13.33 3.82
CA VAL A 211 1.61 -13.40 2.37
C VAL A 211 0.49 -14.22 1.72
N GLN A 212 0.07 -15.34 2.35
CA GLN A 212 -1.11 -16.09 1.91
C GLN A 212 -2.36 -15.22 1.88
N GLN A 213 -2.58 -14.39 2.92
CA GLN A 213 -3.71 -13.48 2.98
C GLN A 213 -3.65 -12.40 1.89
N GLN A 214 -2.46 -11.83 1.62
CA GLN A 214 -2.28 -10.87 0.52
C GLN A 214 -2.60 -11.48 -0.85
N PHE A 215 -2.11 -12.70 -1.07
CA PHE A 215 -2.36 -13.42 -2.30
C PHE A 215 -3.85 -13.65 -2.52
N LEU A 216 -4.55 -14.08 -1.46
CA LEU A 216 -5.99 -14.31 -1.51
C LEU A 216 -6.76 -13.01 -1.80
N HIS A 217 -6.40 -11.90 -1.12
CA HIS A 217 -6.96 -10.58 -1.38
C HIS A 217 -6.77 -10.14 -2.85
N LYS A 218 -5.55 -10.27 -3.39
CA LYS A 218 -5.25 -9.94 -4.79
C LYS A 218 -6.12 -10.74 -5.76
N ARG A 219 -6.25 -12.05 -5.54
CA ARG A 219 -7.04 -12.93 -6.41
C ARG A 219 -8.54 -12.67 -6.32
N LEU A 220 -9.06 -12.34 -5.14
CA LEU A 220 -10.45 -11.92 -5.01
C LEU A 220 -10.72 -10.65 -5.83
N LEU A 221 -9.86 -9.64 -5.74
CA LEU A 221 -10.04 -8.42 -6.52
C LEU A 221 -9.99 -8.67 -8.03
N GLU A 222 -9.04 -9.48 -8.51
CA GLU A 222 -8.96 -9.87 -9.92
C GLU A 222 -10.22 -10.61 -10.37
N PHE A 223 -10.71 -11.56 -9.56
CA PHE A 223 -11.93 -12.33 -9.86
C PHE A 223 -13.17 -11.43 -10.00
N TYR A 224 -13.31 -10.43 -9.13
CA TYR A 224 -14.42 -9.47 -9.18
C TYR A 224 -14.13 -8.25 -10.07
N SER A 225 -12.98 -8.20 -10.74
CA SER A 225 -12.52 -7.05 -11.56
C SER A 225 -12.55 -5.71 -10.79
N LEU A 226 -12.14 -5.74 -9.52
CA LEU A 226 -12.17 -4.60 -8.61
C LEU A 226 -10.78 -3.94 -8.50
N PRO A 227 -10.71 -2.60 -8.50
CA PRO A 227 -9.47 -1.89 -8.25
C PRO A 227 -9.13 -1.83 -6.76
N ARG A 228 -7.86 -1.55 -6.45
CA ARG A 228 -7.40 -1.28 -5.08
C ARG A 228 -7.85 0.10 -4.63
N LEU A 229 -8.26 0.22 -3.37
CA LEU A 229 -8.73 1.50 -2.81
C LEU A 229 -7.62 2.36 -2.21
N SER A 230 -6.40 1.83 -2.10
CA SER A 230 -5.27 2.59 -1.56
C SER A 230 -4.82 3.71 -2.51
N LEU A 231 -4.59 4.90 -1.95
CA LEU A 231 -4.07 6.07 -2.68
C LEU A 231 -2.70 5.82 -3.32
N PHE A 232 -1.97 4.79 -2.87
CA PHE A 232 -0.69 4.40 -3.43
C PHE A 232 -0.78 4.00 -4.93
N TYR A 233 -1.89 3.38 -5.35
CA TYR A 233 -2.08 2.94 -6.74
C TYR A 233 -2.40 4.09 -7.70
N MET A 234 -2.64 5.30 -7.18
CA MET A 234 -2.92 6.48 -7.99
C MET A 234 -1.74 6.89 -8.90
N GLY A 235 -0.51 6.53 -8.53
CA GLY A 235 0.71 6.86 -9.28
C GLY A 235 1.10 5.86 -10.37
N HIS A 236 0.45 4.69 -10.44
CA HIS A 236 0.86 3.58 -11.30
C HIS A 236 -0.05 3.31 -12.51
N GLU A 237 -1.18 4.00 -12.62
CA GLU A 237 -2.04 3.95 -13.81
C GLU A 237 -1.74 5.14 -14.73
N ALA A 238 -0.72 4.99 -15.58
CA ALA A 238 -0.49 5.81 -16.76
C ALA A 238 -0.87 5.03 -18.02
#